data_AF-A0A1E3XES3-F1
#
_entry.id   AF-A0A1E3XES3-F1
#
_cell.length_a   1.000
_cell.length_b   1.000
_cell.length_c   1.000
_cell.angle_alpha   90.00
_cell.angle_beta   90.00
_cell.angle_gamma   90.00
#
_symmetry.space_group_name_H-M   'P 1'
#
loop_
_entity.id
_entity.type
_entity.pdbx_description
1 polymer ?
#
loop_
_entity_poly.entity_id
_entity_poly.type
_entity_poly.pdbx_seq_one_letter_code
_entity_poly.pdbx_strand_id
1 'polypeptide(L)' 'MKNKFTAVIKQEGDWWIGWIEEVPGVNCQEAAKQELLESLRVTLKEAL' A
#
# COMPACT_ATOMS: atom_id res chain seq x y z
N MET A 1 -5.76 11.26 -16.55
CA MET A 1 -6.77 11.31 -15.47
C MET A 1 -6.03 11.29 -14.14
N LYS A 2 -6.38 12.14 -13.16
CA LYS A 2 -5.85 12.00 -11.80
C LYS A 2 -6.72 11.00 -11.07
N ASN A 3 -6.32 9.74 -11.08
CA ASN A 3 -6.98 8.71 -10.29
C ASN A 3 -6.54 8.89 -8.84
N LYS A 4 -7.51 9.01 -7.93
CA LYS A 4 -7.27 8.98 -6.49
C LYS A 4 -7.55 7.56 -6.04
N PHE A 5 -6.64 7.03 -5.22
CA PHE A 5 -6.73 5.70 -4.64
C PHE A 5 -6.59 5.82 -3.12
N THR A 6 -7.21 4.90 -2.40
CA THR A 6 -7.28 4.89 -0.95
C THR A 6 -6.43 3.76 -0.42
N ALA A 7 -5.37 4.11 0.32
CA ALA A 7 -4.54 3.13 1.00
C ALA A 7 -5.04 2.92 2.43
N VAL A 8 -5.42 1.69 2.76
CA VAL A 8 -5.65 1.28 4.15
C VAL A 8 -4.32 0.83 4.73
N ILE A 9 -4.01 1.33 5.92
CA ILE A 9 -2.74 1.07 6.60
C ILE A 9 -3.04 0.65 8.03
N LYS A 10 -2.43 -0.46 8.45
CA LYS A 10 -2.55 -1.01 9.79
C LYS A 10 -1.16 -1.35 10.34
N GLN A 11 -0.94 -1.09 11.62
CA GLN A 11 0.22 -1.60 12.33
C GLN A 11 -0.16 -2.88 13.08
N GLU A 12 0.59 -3.95 12.87
CA GLU A 12 0.44 -5.25 13.52
C GLU A 12 1.78 -5.64 14.16
N GLY A 13 1.86 -5.49 15.48
CA GLY A 13 3.13 -5.60 16.21
C GLY A 13 4.18 -4.61 15.68
N ASP A 14 5.35 -5.13 15.31
CA ASP A 14 6.46 -4.35 14.78
C ASP A 14 6.37 -4.09 13.26
N TRP A 15 5.30 -4.54 12.60
CA TRP A 15 5.14 -4.45 11.16
C TRP A 15 3.99 -3.54 10.75
N TRP A 16 4.12 -2.93 9.57
CA TRP A 16 3.08 -2.18 8.89
C TRP A 16 2.54 -2.99 7.72
N ILE A 17 1.22 -3.14 7.65
CA ILE A 17 0.51 -3.84 6.57
C ILE A 17 -0.41 -2.83 5.89
N GLY A 18 -0.49 -2.86 4.56
CA GLY A 18 -1.44 -2.03 3.84
C GLY A 18 -1.86 -2.58 2.49
N TRP A 19 -2.94 -2.01 1.97
CA TRP A 19 -3.52 -2.38 0.67
C TRP A 19 -4.30 -1.20 0.07
N ILE A 20 -4.53 -1.26 -1.25
CA ILE A 20 -5.35 -0.27 -1.98
C ILE A 20 -6.78 -0.80 -2.08
N GLU A 21 -7.76 -0.05 -1.54
CA GLU A 21 -9.16 -0.50 -1.50
C GLU A 21 -9.74 -0.76 -2.88
N GLU A 22 -9.36 0.07 -3.85
CA GLU A 22 -9.92 0.02 -5.20
C GLU A 22 -9.23 -1.02 -6.11
N VAL A 23 -8.09 -1.58 -5.70
CA VAL A 23 -7.29 -2.51 -6.53
C VAL A 23 -6.95 -3.79 -5.76
N PRO A 24 -7.78 -4.84 -5.90
CA PRO A 24 -7.51 -6.14 -5.29
C PRO A 24 -6.14 -6.68 -5.68
N GLY A 25 -5.40 -7.21 -4.71
CA GLY A 25 -4.05 -7.76 -4.93
C GLY A 25 -2.92 -6.74 -4.79
N VAL A 26 -3.21 -5.43 -4.73
CA VAL A 26 -2.19 -4.42 -4.38
C VAL A 26 -2.11 -4.31 -2.86
N ASN A 27 -1.19 -5.07 -2.26
CA ASN A 27 -0.91 -5.08 -0.84
C ASN A 27 0.59 -5.26 -0.58
N CYS A 28 1.06 -4.72 0.53
CA CYS A 28 2.46 -4.80 0.97
C CYS A 28 2.53 -4.90 2.50
N GLN A 29 3.68 -5.35 3.00
CA GLN A 29 4.03 -5.32 4.43
C GLN A 29 5.49 -4.88 4.58
N GLU A 30 5.75 -3.92 5.47
CA GLU A 30 7.10 -3.37 5.69
C GLU A 30 7.34 -3.08 7.18
N ALA A 31 8.61 -2.94 7.59
CA ALA A 31 8.96 -2.63 8.99
C ALA A 31 8.68 -1.16 9.34
N ALA A 32 8.76 -0.25 8.36
CA ALA A 32 8.44 1.16 8.54
C ALA A 32 7.23 1.61 7.70
N LYS A 33 6.42 2.50 8.27
CA LYS A 33 5.26 3.09 7.58
C LYS A 33 5.62 3.79 6.27
N GLN A 34 6.78 4.44 6.21
CA GLN A 34 7.24 5.15 5.01
C GLN A 34 7.61 4.18 3.89
N GLU A 35 8.27 3.07 4.23
CA GLU A 35 8.59 2.01 3.29
C GLU A 35 7.29 1.39 2.75
N LEU A 36 6.32 1.11 3.63
CA LEU A 36 5.01 0.59 3.20
C LEU A 36 4.33 1.50 2.16
N LEU A 37 4.36 2.81 2.39
CA LEU A 37 3.79 3.79 1.46
C LEU A 37 4.50 3.83 0.11
N GLU A 38 5.82 3.60 0.09
CA GLU A 38 6.58 3.54 -1.15
C GLU A 38 6.30 2.24 -1.90
N SER A 39 6.35 1.08 -1.22
CA SER A 39 6.02 -0.22 -1.80
C SER A 39 4.61 -0.22 -2.39
N LEU A 40 3.60 0.28 -1.66
CA LEU A 40 2.24 0.42 -2.18
C LEU A 40 2.16 1.32 -3.42
N ARG A 41 2.94 2.40 -3.49
CA ARG A 41 2.98 3.26 -4.68
C ARG A 41 3.59 2.56 -5.88
N VAL A 42 4.68 1.81 -5.68
CA VAL A 42 5.35 1.07 -6.76
C VAL A 42 4.43 -0.05 -7.26
N THR A 43 3.93 -0.90 -6.37
CA THR A 43 3.04 -2.00 -6.73
C THR A 43 1.75 -1.50 -7.39
N LEU A 44 1.16 -0.40 -6.92
CA LEU A 44 0.00 0.21 -7.58
C LEU A 44 0.32 0.66 -9.01
N LYS A 45 1.51 1.22 -9.27
CA LYS A 45 1.91 1.62 -10.63
C LYS A 45 2.13 0.42 -11.55
N GLU A 46 2.57 -0.71 -11.02
CA GLU A 46 2.78 -1.95 -11.80
C GLU A 46 1.46 -2.67 -12.12
N ALA A 47 0.45 -2.51 -11.25
CA ALA A 47 -0.86 -3.12 -11.42
C ALA A 47 -1.80 -2.35 -12.38
N LEU A 48 -1.45 -1.12 -12.76
CA LEU A 48 -2.23 -0.22 -13.63
C LEU A 48 -1.62 -0.12 -15.03
#